data_AF-A0AA96ZU08-F1
#
_entry.id   AF-A0AA96ZU08-F1
#
_cell.length_a   1.000
_cell.length_b   1.000
_cell.length_c   1.000
_cell.angle_alpha   90.00
_cell.angle_beta   90.00
_cell.angle_gamma   90.00
#
_symmetry.space_group_name_H-M   'P 1'
#
loop_
_entity.id
_entity.type
_entity.pdbx_description
1 polymer ?
#
loop_
_entity_poly.entity_id
_entity_poly.type
_entity_poly.pdbx_seq_one_letter_code
_entity_poly.pdbx_strand_id
1 'polypeptide(L)'
;MTIPFLKRIPMFLTAQRRLMTVHDPVRVADAQYTYTFTGWDPAISCDFLTGDITYKAVFSSVVNNYTVTWTNYDDTVLETDTDVPYGTTPTYDGNDPVRVADAQYTYTFTGWDPAISSVTGDITYKAVFSSVVNNYTVTWTNYDDTVLETDTDVPYGTTPTYDGTDPVRVADAQYTYTFTGWDPAISSVTGDITYKAVFSSVVNNYTVTWTNYDDTVLETDIDVPYGTTPTYDGN
;
A
#
# COMPACT_ATOMS: atom_id res chain seq x y z
N MET A 1 -2.48 58.37 -83.64
CA MET A 1 -2.14 59.60 -84.38
C MET A 1 -1.85 60.69 -83.36
N THR A 2 -0.62 61.24 -83.39
CA THR A 2 -0.15 62.50 -82.75
C THR A 2 -0.12 62.64 -81.21
N ILE A 3 0.99 63.20 -80.71
CA ILE A 3 1.38 63.40 -79.29
C ILE A 3 1.67 64.90 -79.09
N PRO A 4 1.02 65.59 -78.13
CA PRO A 4 1.70 66.04 -76.89
C PRO A 4 0.72 66.07 -75.66
N PHE A 5 0.91 66.72 -74.50
CA PHE A 5 1.89 67.72 -74.02
C PHE A 5 2.13 67.61 -72.49
N LEU A 6 3.35 67.93 -72.05
CA LEU A 6 3.82 67.89 -70.66
C LEU A 6 3.45 69.17 -69.88
N LYS A 7 2.91 69.12 -68.66
CA LYS A 7 2.89 70.32 -67.79
C LYS A 7 2.91 70.08 -66.27
N ARG A 8 4.10 70.36 -65.71
CA ARG A 8 4.43 70.80 -64.33
C ARG A 8 4.15 69.87 -63.14
N ILE A 9 5.25 69.35 -62.61
CA ILE A 9 5.46 69.02 -61.19
C ILE A 9 5.52 70.33 -60.37
N PRO A 10 4.86 70.39 -59.20
CA PRO A 10 5.56 70.62 -57.93
C PRO A 10 5.12 69.55 -56.91
N MET A 11 5.95 68.56 -56.56
CA MET A 11 6.92 68.64 -55.47
C MET A 11 6.44 69.50 -54.29
N PHE A 12 5.72 68.90 -53.34
CA PHE A 12 5.84 69.24 -51.91
C PHE A 12 5.60 68.01 -51.02
N LEU A 13 6.64 67.69 -50.25
CA LEU A 13 6.66 67.06 -48.93
C LEU A 13 5.83 65.78 -48.63
N THR A 14 6.54 64.66 -48.71
CA THR A 14 6.79 63.76 -47.57
C THR A 14 5.63 63.37 -46.64
N ALA A 15 5.16 62.14 -46.82
CA ALA A 15 4.92 61.24 -45.69
C ALA A 15 5.44 59.86 -46.07
N GLN A 16 6.71 59.59 -45.74
CA GLN A 16 7.27 58.25 -45.87
C GLN A 16 6.57 57.37 -44.84
N ARG A 17 5.47 56.71 -45.23
CA ARG A 17 4.75 55.73 -44.43
C ARG A 17 5.63 54.50 -44.28
N ARG A 18 6.66 54.62 -43.43
CA ARG A 18 7.53 53.54 -43.00
C ARG A 18 6.58 52.46 -42.49
N LEU A 19 6.51 51.32 -43.18
CA LEU A 19 5.91 50.11 -42.62
C LEU A 19 6.81 49.69 -41.48
N MET A 20 6.60 50.34 -40.33
CA MET A 20 7.09 49.90 -39.06
C MET A 20 6.14 48.77 -38.69
N THR A 21 6.45 47.56 -39.14
CA THR A 21 5.86 46.32 -38.64
C THR A 21 6.38 46.15 -37.22
N VAL A 22 5.91 47.01 -36.31
CA VAL A 22 6.12 46.89 -34.88
C VAL A 22 5.33 45.64 -34.51
N HIS A 23 6.05 44.55 -34.21
CA HIS A 23 5.42 43.44 -33.52
C HIS A 23 4.87 43.96 -32.20
N ASP A 24 3.63 43.60 -31.89
CA ASP A 24 3.01 43.96 -30.63
C ASP A 24 3.94 43.56 -29.47
N PRO A 25 4.12 44.43 -28.46
CA PRO A 25 5.05 44.15 -27.38
C PRO A 25 4.60 42.90 -26.63
N VAL A 26 5.52 41.96 -26.44
CA VAL A 26 5.25 40.70 -25.74
C VAL A 26 5.64 40.83 -24.28
N ARG A 27 4.73 40.44 -23.38
CA ARG A 27 5.04 40.15 -21.99
C ARG A 27 5.06 38.64 -21.82
N VAL A 28 6.20 38.10 -21.38
CA VAL A 28 6.36 36.66 -21.16
C VAL A 28 5.40 36.20 -20.07
N ALA A 29 4.69 35.10 -20.30
CA ALA A 29 3.84 34.47 -19.30
C ALA A 29 4.68 33.96 -18.12
N ASP A 30 4.09 33.99 -16.93
CA ASP A 30 4.65 33.38 -15.72
C ASP A 30 3.75 32.22 -15.27
N ALA A 31 4.02 31.60 -14.11
CA ALA A 31 3.20 30.49 -13.62
C ALA A 31 1.78 30.92 -13.26
N GLN A 32 1.56 32.18 -12.84
CA GLN A 32 0.25 32.65 -12.43
C GLN A 32 -0.57 33.18 -13.62
N TYR A 33 0.06 33.86 -14.56
CA TYR A 33 -0.65 34.60 -15.62
C TYR A 33 -0.07 34.42 -17.02
N THR A 34 -0.99 34.33 -17.99
CA THR A 34 -0.73 34.60 -19.40
C THR A 34 -1.20 36.01 -19.75
N TYR A 35 -0.40 36.75 -20.54
CA TYR A 35 -0.63 38.16 -20.85
C TYR A 35 -0.97 38.39 -22.32
N THR A 36 -1.99 39.21 -22.60
CA THR A 36 -2.35 39.64 -23.96
C THR A 36 -2.18 41.15 -24.08
N PHE A 37 -1.51 41.61 -25.12
CA PHE A 37 -1.36 43.05 -25.39
C PHE A 37 -2.72 43.66 -25.77
N THR A 38 -3.10 44.77 -25.13
CA THR A 38 -4.41 45.42 -25.35
C THR A 38 -4.31 46.83 -25.94
N GLY A 39 -3.12 47.44 -25.94
CA GLY A 39 -2.90 48.77 -26.52
C GLY A 39 -1.85 49.59 -25.79
N TRP A 40 -1.84 50.89 -26.06
CA TRP A 40 -0.88 51.83 -25.46
C TRP A 40 -1.58 52.84 -24.54
N ASP A 41 -0.87 53.28 -23.51
CA ASP A 41 -1.24 54.38 -22.61
C ASP A 41 -0.21 55.52 -22.73
N PRO A 42 -0.60 56.75 -23.13
CA PRO A 42 -1.94 57.14 -23.56
C PRO A 42 -2.34 56.42 -24.86
N ALA A 43 -3.65 56.32 -25.14
CA ALA A 43 -4.12 55.76 -26.40
C ALA A 43 -3.53 56.54 -27.59
N ILE A 44 -3.11 55.82 -28.65
CA ILE A 44 -2.51 56.45 -29.84
C ILE A 44 -3.60 57.28 -30.55
N SER A 45 -3.45 58.61 -30.55
CA SER A 45 -4.21 59.50 -31.43
C SER A 45 -3.55 59.64 -32.80
N CYS A 46 -4.33 60.05 -33.80
CA CYS A 46 -3.85 60.40 -35.14
C CYS A 46 -3.50 61.90 -35.28
N ASP A 47 -3.47 62.65 -34.17
CA ASP A 47 -3.10 64.06 -34.14
C ASP A 47 -1.59 64.28 -34.38
N PHE A 48 -1.24 65.49 -34.83
CA PHE A 48 0.15 65.88 -34.99
C PHE A 48 0.84 66.03 -33.64
N LEU A 49 1.92 65.29 -33.40
CA LEU A 49 2.75 65.40 -32.21
C LEU A 49 3.46 66.77 -32.19
N THR A 50 3.24 67.55 -31.13
CA THR A 50 3.85 68.88 -30.92
C THR A 50 5.04 68.87 -29.95
N GLY A 51 5.47 67.68 -29.51
CA GLY A 51 6.57 67.47 -28.57
C GLY A 51 6.78 65.98 -28.31
N ASP A 52 7.77 65.66 -27.47
CA ASP A 52 8.09 64.27 -27.11
C ASP A 52 6.94 63.63 -26.30
N ILE A 53 6.62 62.38 -26.62
CA ILE A 53 5.57 61.60 -25.96
C ILE A 53 6.09 60.19 -25.64
N THR A 54 5.72 59.68 -24.47
CA THR A 54 6.05 58.32 -24.03
C THR A 54 4.79 57.48 -24.00
N TYR A 55 4.79 56.37 -24.74
CA TYR A 55 3.72 55.37 -24.72
C TYR A 55 4.16 54.17 -23.87
N LYS A 56 3.26 53.65 -23.02
CA LYS A 56 3.44 52.43 -22.24
C LYS A 56 2.52 51.33 -22.76
N ALA A 57 3.06 50.12 -22.91
CA ALA A 57 2.27 48.97 -23.33
C ALA A 57 1.32 48.52 -22.21
N VAL A 58 0.05 48.32 -22.54
CA VAL A 58 -1.00 47.82 -21.64
C VAL A 58 -1.29 46.36 -21.99
N PHE A 59 -1.50 45.55 -20.96
CA PHE A 59 -1.78 44.12 -21.09
C PHE A 59 -3.00 43.76 -20.24
N SER A 60 -3.84 42.86 -20.76
CA SER A 60 -4.73 42.03 -19.92
C SER A 60 -3.99 40.78 -19.46
N SER A 61 -4.46 40.20 -18.36
CA SER A 61 -3.93 38.96 -17.78
C SER A 61 -5.04 37.96 -17.52
N VAL A 62 -4.81 36.69 -17.85
CA VAL A 62 -5.68 35.55 -17.53
C VAL A 62 -4.90 34.64 -16.59
N VAL A 63 -5.56 34.17 -15.52
CA VAL A 63 -4.96 33.20 -14.59
C VAL A 63 -4.74 31.89 -15.34
N ASN A 64 -3.55 31.30 -15.21
CA ASN A 64 -3.28 29.99 -15.79
C ASN A 64 -3.98 28.90 -14.97
N ASN A 65 -4.43 27.85 -15.67
CA ASN A 65 -4.92 26.64 -15.06
C ASN A 65 -3.92 25.49 -15.25
N TYR A 66 -4.01 24.50 -14.38
CA TYR A 66 -3.17 23.30 -14.35
C TYR A 66 -4.00 22.03 -14.15
N THR A 67 -3.36 20.90 -14.34
CA THR A 67 -3.91 19.57 -14.13
C THR A 67 -3.50 19.05 -12.74
N VAL A 68 -4.47 18.62 -11.94
CA VAL A 68 -4.22 17.87 -10.70
C VAL A 68 -4.59 16.41 -10.97
N THR A 69 -3.71 15.48 -10.61
CA THR A 69 -3.97 14.04 -10.76
C THR A 69 -3.84 13.36 -9.42
N TRP A 70 -4.80 12.50 -9.07
CA TRP A 70 -4.79 11.72 -7.84
C TRP A 70 -4.55 10.26 -8.18
N THR A 71 -3.54 9.62 -7.57
CA THR A 71 -3.15 8.24 -7.85
C THR A 71 -3.09 7.39 -6.58
N ASN A 72 -3.41 6.10 -6.70
CA ASN A 72 -3.26 5.15 -5.61
C ASN A 72 -1.79 4.72 -5.43
N TYR A 73 -1.51 3.91 -4.41
CA TYR A 73 -0.15 3.42 -4.10
C TYR A 73 0.54 2.68 -5.27
N ASP A 74 -0.24 2.10 -6.19
CA ASP A 74 0.19 1.35 -7.38
C ASP A 74 0.17 2.18 -8.68
N ASP A 75 0.06 3.51 -8.56
CA ASP A 75 -0.03 4.47 -9.67
C ASP A 75 -1.32 4.39 -10.50
N THR A 76 -2.33 3.61 -10.05
CA THR A 76 -3.69 3.67 -10.61
C THR A 76 -4.26 5.07 -10.43
N VAL A 77 -4.67 5.72 -11.52
CA VAL A 77 -5.35 7.03 -11.48
C VAL A 77 -6.74 6.86 -10.86
N LEU A 78 -7.01 7.65 -9.82
CA LEU A 78 -8.27 7.69 -9.08
C LEU A 78 -9.16 8.85 -9.57
N GLU A 79 -8.56 10.02 -9.77
CA GLU A 79 -9.23 11.26 -10.17
C GLU A 79 -8.27 12.13 -10.98
N THR A 80 -8.80 13.01 -11.85
CA THR A 80 -8.02 13.99 -12.61
C THR A 80 -8.82 15.25 -12.82
N ASP A 81 -8.41 16.33 -12.16
CA ASP A 81 -8.97 17.66 -12.31
C ASP A 81 -8.24 18.38 -13.45
N THR A 82 -8.96 18.70 -14.52
CA THR A 82 -8.47 19.67 -15.50
C THR A 82 -8.92 21.08 -15.10
N ASP A 83 -8.21 22.09 -15.59
CA ASP A 83 -8.59 23.50 -15.44
C ASP A 83 -8.56 24.07 -14.01
N VAL A 84 -7.70 23.53 -13.13
CA VAL A 84 -7.51 24.02 -11.75
C VAL A 84 -6.69 25.32 -11.73
N PRO A 85 -7.22 26.48 -11.29
CA PRO A 85 -6.50 27.75 -11.38
C PRO A 85 -5.27 27.86 -10.47
N TYR A 86 -4.24 28.60 -10.90
CA TYR A 86 -3.09 28.91 -10.07
C TYR A 86 -3.50 29.49 -8.71
N GLY A 87 -2.92 28.94 -7.64
CA GLY A 87 -3.13 29.37 -6.26
C GLY A 87 -4.28 28.69 -5.53
N THR A 88 -5.18 27.97 -6.23
CA THR A 88 -6.24 27.21 -5.54
C THR A 88 -5.67 25.97 -4.87
N THR A 89 -6.11 25.68 -3.65
CA THR A 89 -5.83 24.39 -2.99
C THR A 89 -6.85 23.37 -3.50
N PRO A 90 -6.43 22.27 -4.15
CA PRO A 90 -7.33 21.28 -4.71
C PRO A 90 -7.84 20.33 -3.62
N THR A 91 -8.90 19.59 -3.93
CA THR A 91 -9.52 18.60 -3.05
C THR A 91 -9.87 17.37 -3.85
N TYR A 92 -9.49 16.19 -3.37
CA TYR A 92 -9.99 14.91 -3.86
C TYR A 92 -11.42 14.71 -3.37
N ASP A 93 -12.38 14.44 -4.27
CA ASP A 93 -13.80 14.26 -3.92
C ASP A 93 -14.29 12.80 -3.97
N GLY A 94 -13.43 11.89 -4.46
CA GLY A 94 -13.65 10.45 -4.46
C GLY A 94 -13.67 9.80 -3.07
N ASN A 95 -13.96 8.49 -3.05
CA ASN A 95 -13.84 7.68 -1.83
C ASN A 95 -12.37 7.50 -1.43
N ASP A 96 -12.09 7.43 -0.13
CA ASP A 96 -10.73 7.18 0.40
C ASP A 96 -10.01 6.04 -0.37
N PRO A 97 -8.76 6.26 -0.82
CA PRO A 97 -7.99 5.24 -1.52
C PRO A 97 -7.88 3.95 -0.71
N VAL A 98 -8.10 2.81 -1.37
CA VAL A 98 -8.02 1.48 -0.75
C VAL A 98 -6.74 0.78 -1.19
N ARG A 99 -6.03 0.22 -0.21
CA ARG A 99 -4.99 -0.79 -0.41
C ARG A 99 -5.44 -2.08 0.27
N VAL A 100 -5.55 -3.16 -0.50
CA VAL A 100 -6.00 -4.46 0.00
C VAL A 100 -4.99 -4.98 1.02
N ALA A 101 -5.47 -5.48 2.16
CA ALA A 101 -4.64 -6.14 3.17
C ALA A 101 -4.07 -7.46 2.60
N ASP A 102 -2.85 -7.78 3.01
CA ASP A 102 -2.22 -9.09 2.75
C ASP A 102 -2.14 -9.90 4.06
N ALA A 103 -1.47 -11.05 4.05
CA ALA A 103 -1.33 -11.88 5.25
C ALA A 103 -0.49 -11.20 6.35
N GLN A 104 0.48 -10.36 5.99
CA GLN A 104 1.36 -9.71 6.93
C GLN A 104 0.80 -8.38 7.44
N TYR A 105 0.12 -7.60 6.59
CA TYR A 105 -0.26 -6.23 6.89
C TYR A 105 -1.71 -5.88 6.52
N THR A 106 -2.34 -5.12 7.42
CA THR A 106 -3.52 -4.29 7.12
C THR A 106 -3.08 -2.85 6.88
N TYR A 107 -3.68 -2.19 5.89
CA TYR A 107 -3.30 -0.84 5.46
C TYR A 107 -4.42 0.18 5.71
N THR A 108 -4.03 1.37 6.20
CA THR A 108 -4.95 2.49 6.46
C THR A 108 -4.47 3.71 5.71
N PHE A 109 -5.33 4.31 4.90
CA PHE A 109 -5.04 5.56 4.20
C PHE A 109 -4.73 6.70 5.20
N THR A 110 -3.66 7.43 4.96
CA THR A 110 -3.16 8.50 5.85
C THR A 110 -3.13 9.88 5.21
N GLY A 111 -3.41 9.99 3.91
CA GLY A 111 -3.31 11.24 3.15
C GLY A 111 -2.47 11.08 1.89
N TRP A 112 -1.98 12.20 1.37
CA TRP A 112 -1.34 12.29 0.05
C TRP A 112 0.11 12.77 0.13
N ASP A 113 0.95 12.28 -0.78
CA ASP A 113 2.31 12.79 -1.03
C ASP A 113 2.40 13.32 -2.48
N PRO A 114 2.87 14.55 -2.72
CA PRO A 114 3.22 15.56 -1.71
C PRO A 114 2.02 16.00 -0.88
N ALA A 115 2.25 16.63 0.27
CA ALA A 115 1.16 17.19 1.07
C ALA A 115 0.35 18.21 0.24
N ILE A 116 -0.99 18.15 0.33
CA ILE A 116 -1.89 19.02 -0.42
C ILE A 116 -1.55 20.49 -0.15
N SER A 117 -1.39 21.24 -1.23
CA SER A 117 -0.98 22.64 -1.22
C SER A 117 -1.56 23.37 -2.43
N SER A 118 -1.44 24.71 -2.46
CA SER A 118 -1.93 25.50 -3.59
C SER A 118 -1.21 25.13 -4.90
N VAL A 119 -1.99 24.93 -5.96
CA VAL A 119 -1.51 24.63 -7.30
C VAL A 119 -0.60 25.74 -7.82
N THR A 120 0.60 25.37 -8.27
CA THR A 120 1.59 26.28 -8.89
C THR A 120 2.14 25.75 -10.23
N GLY A 121 1.61 24.62 -10.67
CA GLY A 121 2.04 23.79 -11.79
C GLY A 121 1.17 22.54 -11.87
N ASP A 122 1.30 21.73 -12.92
CA ASP A 122 0.70 20.40 -12.95
C ASP A 122 1.29 19.55 -11.81
N ILE A 123 0.43 18.80 -11.10
CA ILE A 123 0.83 18.06 -9.90
C ILE A 123 0.11 16.72 -9.81
N THR A 124 0.83 15.70 -9.34
CA THR A 124 0.27 14.39 -9.01
C THR A 124 0.39 14.15 -7.52
N TYR A 125 -0.74 13.85 -6.89
CA TYR A 125 -0.84 13.42 -5.49
C TYR A 125 -0.98 11.91 -5.44
N LYS A 126 -0.07 11.24 -4.72
CA LYS A 126 -0.07 9.78 -4.54
C LYS A 126 -0.55 9.40 -3.15
N ALA A 127 -1.44 8.42 -3.06
CA ALA A 127 -2.03 7.96 -1.82
C ALA A 127 -0.98 7.28 -0.92
N VAL A 128 -0.88 7.75 0.32
CA VAL A 128 0.01 7.25 1.37
C VAL A 128 -0.78 6.41 2.37
N PHE A 129 -0.22 5.27 2.76
CA PHE A 129 -0.82 4.35 3.71
C PHE A 129 0.12 4.08 4.88
N SER A 130 -0.42 4.00 6.08
CA SER A 130 0.21 3.31 7.20
C SER A 130 -0.11 1.82 7.17
N SER A 131 0.70 1.01 7.85
CA SER A 131 0.56 -0.45 7.90
C SER A 131 0.65 -0.97 9.33
N VAL A 132 -0.25 -1.86 9.71
CA VAL A 132 -0.25 -2.59 10.99
C VAL A 132 -0.03 -4.06 10.71
N VAL A 133 0.85 -4.72 11.47
CA VAL A 133 1.08 -6.17 11.35
C VAL A 133 -0.19 -6.90 11.79
N ASN A 134 -0.63 -7.88 11.01
CA ASN A 134 -1.78 -8.71 11.37
C ASN A 134 -1.43 -9.68 12.49
N ASN A 135 -2.39 -9.89 13.38
CA ASN A 135 -2.35 -10.95 14.39
C ASN A 135 -3.20 -12.14 13.92
N TYR A 136 -2.86 -13.34 14.40
CA TYR A 136 -3.58 -14.58 14.15
C TYR A 136 -3.78 -15.38 15.43
N THR A 137 -4.71 -16.33 15.35
CA THR A 137 -5.01 -17.26 16.44
C THR A 137 -4.14 -18.51 16.33
N VAL A 138 -3.36 -18.79 17.37
CA VAL A 138 -2.68 -20.08 17.55
C VAL A 138 -3.48 -20.89 18.56
N THR A 139 -3.75 -22.15 18.27
CA THR A 139 -4.46 -23.06 19.18
C THR A 139 -3.64 -24.33 19.40
N TRP A 140 -3.51 -24.75 20.65
CA TRP A 140 -2.82 -25.98 21.01
C TRP A 140 -3.85 -27.01 21.49
N THR A 141 -3.81 -28.23 20.95
CA THR A 141 -4.79 -29.30 21.23
C THR A 141 -4.12 -30.62 21.59
N ASN A 142 -4.72 -31.39 22.49
CA ASN A 142 -4.25 -32.71 22.84
C ASN A 142 -4.60 -33.75 21.74
N TYR A 143 -4.16 -35.00 21.90
CA TYR A 143 -4.43 -36.09 20.95
C TYR A 143 -5.92 -36.34 20.67
N ASP A 144 -6.80 -35.97 21.60
CA ASP A 144 -8.27 -36.10 21.55
C ASP A 144 -9.00 -34.81 21.17
N ASP A 145 -8.28 -33.83 20.62
CA ASP A 145 -8.78 -32.50 20.22
C ASP A 145 -9.23 -31.59 21.38
N THR A 146 -8.97 -31.99 22.64
CA THR A 146 -9.12 -31.09 23.80
C THR A 146 -8.19 -29.89 23.65
N VAL A 147 -8.74 -28.67 23.66
CA VAL A 147 -7.95 -27.43 23.65
C VAL A 147 -7.17 -27.30 24.96
N LEU A 148 -5.87 -27.08 24.84
CA LEU A 148 -4.92 -26.89 25.94
C LEU A 148 -4.61 -25.41 26.16
N GLU A 149 -4.44 -24.65 25.07
CA GLU A 149 -4.04 -23.23 25.08
C GLU A 149 -4.55 -22.54 23.80
N THR A 150 -4.77 -21.23 23.84
CA THR A 150 -5.20 -20.44 22.67
C THR A 150 -4.71 -19.00 22.79
N ASP A 151 -3.87 -18.59 21.85
CA ASP A 151 -3.32 -17.24 21.73
C ASP A 151 -4.05 -16.50 20.60
N THR A 152 -4.77 -15.41 20.89
CA THR A 152 -5.56 -14.68 19.88
C THR A 152 -4.80 -13.59 19.13
N ASP A 153 -3.63 -13.20 19.64
CA ASP A 153 -2.93 -11.97 19.26
C ASP A 153 -1.48 -12.22 18.82
N VAL A 154 -1.23 -13.33 18.14
CA VAL A 154 0.12 -13.74 17.70
C VAL A 154 0.49 -13.03 16.39
N PRO A 155 1.50 -12.13 16.35
CA PRO A 155 1.79 -11.36 15.14
C PRO A 155 2.35 -12.23 14.02
N TYR A 156 2.02 -11.91 12.77
CA TYR A 156 2.57 -12.56 11.58
C TYR A 156 4.11 -12.63 11.62
N GLY A 157 4.65 -13.79 11.28
CA GLY A 157 6.09 -14.07 11.24
C GLY A 157 6.70 -14.44 12.59
N THR A 158 5.96 -14.33 13.71
CA THR A 158 6.45 -14.82 15.01
C THR A 158 6.34 -16.34 15.10
N THR A 159 7.33 -16.98 15.73
CA THR A 159 7.27 -18.42 16.04
C THR A 159 6.62 -18.57 17.42
N PRO A 160 5.47 -19.23 17.54
CA PRO A 160 4.74 -19.34 18.80
C PRO A 160 5.36 -20.41 19.70
N THR A 161 5.03 -20.35 20.98
CA THR A 161 5.50 -21.30 21.99
C THR A 161 4.34 -21.67 22.90
N TYR A 162 4.11 -22.97 23.08
CA TYR A 162 3.23 -23.48 24.13
C TYR A 162 3.90 -23.27 25.49
N ASP A 163 3.23 -22.63 26.44
CA ASP A 163 3.77 -22.36 27.79
C ASP A 163 3.18 -23.24 28.90
N GLY A 164 2.13 -24.00 28.57
CA GLY A 164 1.54 -25.00 29.44
C GLY A 164 2.44 -26.21 29.75
N THR A 165 1.93 -27.11 30.60
CA THR A 165 2.60 -28.38 30.90
C THR A 165 2.50 -29.37 29.74
N ASP A 166 3.56 -30.15 29.51
CA ASP A 166 3.60 -31.21 28.48
C ASP A 166 2.28 -32.00 28.39
N PRO A 167 1.68 -32.11 27.18
CA PRO A 167 0.43 -32.84 26.99
C PRO A 167 0.51 -34.28 27.50
N VAL A 168 -0.54 -34.73 28.21
CA VAL A 168 -0.61 -36.09 28.74
C VAL A 168 -1.64 -36.92 27.97
N ARG A 169 -1.25 -38.14 27.62
CA ARG A 169 -2.14 -39.21 27.16
C ARG A 169 -2.04 -40.37 28.14
N VAL A 170 -3.18 -40.76 28.70
CA VAL A 170 -3.25 -41.84 29.70
C VAL A 170 -2.87 -43.18 29.05
N ALA A 171 -2.03 -43.95 29.73
CA ALA A 171 -1.67 -45.31 29.30
C ALA A 171 -2.92 -46.22 29.33
N ASP A 172 -3.02 -47.11 28.34
CA ASP A 172 -4.04 -48.15 28.30
C ASP A 172 -3.41 -49.53 28.62
N ALA A 173 -4.14 -50.64 28.43
CA ALA A 173 -3.59 -51.97 28.70
C ALA A 173 -2.49 -52.38 27.71
N GLN A 174 -2.52 -51.87 26.48
CA GLN A 174 -1.57 -52.23 25.43
C GLN A 174 -0.36 -51.31 25.39
N TYR A 175 -0.55 -50.01 25.65
CA TYR A 175 0.47 -48.99 25.44
C TYR A 175 0.63 -47.98 26.58
N THR A 176 1.88 -47.59 26.81
CA THR A 176 2.25 -46.35 27.51
C THR A 176 2.67 -45.30 26.48
N TYR A 177 2.25 -44.05 26.68
CA TYR A 177 2.46 -42.96 25.72
C TYR A 177 3.45 -41.92 26.25
N THR A 178 4.28 -41.37 25.36
CA THR A 178 5.23 -40.28 25.68
C THR A 178 5.08 -39.17 24.64
N PHE A 179 4.85 -37.95 25.10
CA PHE A 179 4.76 -36.76 24.26
C PHE A 179 6.06 -36.54 23.47
N THR A 180 5.94 -36.24 22.18
CA THR A 180 7.09 -36.11 21.26
C THR A 180 7.17 -34.75 20.56
N GLY A 181 6.18 -33.88 20.76
CA GLY A 181 6.07 -32.59 20.07
C GLY A 181 4.71 -32.41 19.40
N TRP A 182 4.66 -31.50 18.43
CA TRP A 182 3.42 -31.04 17.81
C TRP A 182 3.38 -31.33 16.31
N ASP A 183 2.18 -31.56 15.78
CA ASP A 183 1.88 -31.61 14.34
C ASP A 183 0.85 -30.52 13.99
N PRO A 184 1.08 -29.65 12.99
CA PRO A 184 2.32 -29.53 12.21
C PRO A 184 3.53 -29.17 13.09
N ALA A 185 4.74 -29.37 12.58
CA ALA A 185 5.94 -28.92 13.28
C ALA A 185 5.90 -27.39 13.46
N ILE A 186 6.26 -26.90 14.66
CA ILE A 186 6.16 -25.47 15.01
C ILE A 186 6.95 -24.61 14.02
N SER A 187 6.28 -23.66 13.40
CA SER A 187 6.85 -22.69 12.46
C SER A 187 6.32 -21.28 12.73
N SER A 188 6.90 -20.29 12.06
CA SER A 188 6.39 -18.91 12.10
C SER A 188 4.94 -18.82 11.61
N VAL A 189 4.12 -18.06 12.33
CA VAL A 189 2.71 -17.82 12.03
C VAL A 189 2.57 -17.09 10.70
N THR A 190 1.70 -17.61 9.83
CA THR A 190 1.33 -17.00 8.54
C THR A 190 -0.19 -16.93 8.32
N GLY A 191 -0.96 -17.35 9.33
CA GLY A 191 -2.39 -17.58 9.32
C GLY A 191 -2.80 -18.20 10.66
N ASP A 192 -4.11 -18.33 10.91
CA ASP A 192 -4.61 -19.11 12.04
C ASP A 192 -4.13 -20.56 11.94
N ILE A 193 -3.68 -21.15 13.05
CA ILE A 193 -3.07 -22.47 13.07
C ILE A 193 -3.42 -23.25 14.33
N THR A 194 -3.65 -24.55 14.18
CA THR A 194 -3.84 -25.48 15.29
C THR A 194 -2.69 -26.49 15.32
N TYR A 195 -2.02 -26.58 16.45
CA TYR A 195 -0.99 -27.56 16.75
C TYR A 195 -1.60 -28.69 17.58
N LYS A 196 -1.45 -29.93 17.13
CA LYS A 196 -1.96 -31.13 17.81
C LYS A 196 -0.82 -31.93 18.44
N ALA A 197 -1.01 -32.34 19.69
CA ALA A 197 -0.01 -33.08 20.44
C ALA A 197 0.23 -34.48 19.86
N VAL A 198 1.48 -34.78 19.53
CA VAL A 198 1.94 -36.07 18.99
C VAL A 198 2.56 -36.88 20.12
N PHE A 199 2.25 -38.17 20.14
CA PHE A 199 2.76 -39.12 21.13
C PHE A 199 3.39 -40.33 20.43
N SER A 200 4.52 -40.77 20.96
CA SER A 200 5.03 -42.12 20.76
C SER A 200 4.37 -43.10 21.72
N SER A 201 4.36 -44.39 21.36
CA SER A 201 3.75 -45.47 22.14
C SER A 201 4.70 -46.65 22.31
N VAL A 202 4.86 -47.14 23.54
CA VAL A 202 5.64 -48.34 23.88
C VAL A 202 4.66 -49.42 24.36
N VAL A 203 4.81 -50.65 23.84
CA VAL A 203 3.99 -51.79 24.28
C VAL A 203 4.26 -52.06 25.76
N ASN A 204 3.20 -52.18 26.56
CA ASN A 204 3.32 -52.51 27.97
C ASN A 204 3.76 -53.97 28.13
N ASN A 205 4.65 -54.20 29.08
CA ASN A 205 5.00 -55.53 29.55
C ASN A 205 4.35 -55.82 30.90
N TYR A 206 4.10 -57.09 31.17
CA TYR A 206 3.47 -57.58 32.39
C TYR A 206 4.31 -58.68 33.04
N THR A 207 4.07 -58.91 34.33
CA THR A 207 4.57 -60.08 35.04
C THR A 207 3.50 -61.16 35.02
N VAL A 208 3.85 -62.37 34.58
CA VAL A 208 2.99 -63.56 34.67
C VAL A 208 3.56 -64.45 35.77
N THR A 209 2.72 -64.83 36.73
CA THR A 209 3.11 -65.71 37.84
C THR A 209 2.22 -66.93 37.83
N TRP A 210 2.82 -68.11 37.75
CA TRP A 210 2.11 -69.37 37.88
C TRP A 210 2.18 -69.82 39.33
N THR A 211 1.02 -70.10 39.92
CA THR A 211 0.91 -70.66 41.28
C THR A 211 0.22 -72.01 41.27
N ASN A 212 0.56 -72.85 42.24
CA ASN A 212 -0.12 -74.10 42.52
C ASN A 212 -1.41 -73.85 43.35
N TYR A 213 -2.16 -74.92 43.65
CA TYR A 213 -3.41 -74.85 44.42
C TYR A 213 -3.25 -74.34 45.88
N ASP A 214 -2.02 -74.23 46.38
CA ASP A 214 -1.63 -73.80 47.72
C ASP A 214 -0.86 -72.47 47.74
N ASP A 215 -1.02 -71.66 46.68
CA ASP A 215 -0.35 -70.37 46.44
C ASP A 215 1.18 -70.44 46.34
N THR A 216 1.78 -71.65 46.27
CA THR A 216 3.22 -71.77 45.98
C THR A 216 3.51 -71.32 44.55
N VAL A 217 4.45 -70.39 44.39
CA VAL A 217 4.90 -69.90 43.08
C VAL A 217 5.71 -71.00 42.40
N LEU A 218 5.26 -71.38 41.20
CA LEU A 218 5.91 -72.38 40.34
C LEU A 218 6.86 -71.75 39.34
N GLU A 219 6.50 -70.59 38.78
CA GLU A 219 7.25 -69.90 37.73
C GLU A 219 6.89 -68.40 37.75
N THR A 220 7.77 -67.53 37.28
CA THR A 220 7.47 -66.10 37.10
C THR A 220 8.20 -65.54 35.89
N ASP A 221 7.43 -65.22 34.85
CA ASP A 221 7.91 -64.50 33.69
C ASP A 221 7.79 -63.00 33.94
N ILE A 222 8.89 -62.29 33.77
CA ILE A 222 8.94 -60.83 33.76
C ILE A 222 8.99 -60.31 32.33
N ASP A 223 8.61 -59.05 32.14
CA ASP A 223 8.68 -58.35 30.87
C ASP A 223 7.88 -59.00 29.71
N VAL A 224 6.78 -59.72 30.01
CA VAL A 224 5.88 -60.36 29.03
C VAL A 224 5.08 -59.31 28.24
N PRO A 225 5.30 -59.12 26.93
CA PRO A 225 4.63 -58.06 26.18
C PRO A 225 3.11 -58.30 26.04
N TYR A 226 2.32 -57.22 26.09
CA TYR A 226 0.87 -57.29 25.90
C TYR A 226 0.49 -58.04 24.61
N GLY A 227 -0.51 -58.91 24.73
CA GLY A 227 -1.03 -59.70 23.60
C GLY A 227 -0.23 -60.97 23.28
N THR A 228 0.89 -61.22 23.97
CA THR A 228 1.53 -62.54 23.92
C THR A 228 0.68 -63.58 24.69
N THR A 229 0.80 -64.85 24.29
CA THR A 229 0.20 -65.98 25.02
C THR A 229 1.26 -66.57 25.93
N PRO A 230 1.12 -66.49 27.27
CA PRO A 230 2.10 -67.04 28.19
C PRO A 230 2.17 -68.57 28.10
N THR A 231 3.34 -69.14 28.37
CA THR A 231 3.58 -70.58 28.38
C THR A 231 4.32 -70.96 29.65
N TYR A 232 3.79 -71.93 30.41
CA TYR A 232 4.48 -72.53 31.55
C TYR A 232 5.56 -73.51 31.04
N ASP A 233 6.82 -73.33 31.45
CA ASP A 233 7.94 -74.21 31.09
C ASP A 233 8.57 -74.97 32.28
N GLY A 234 8.34 -74.51 33.51
CA GLY A 234 8.65 -75.21 34.75
C GLY A 234 10.11 -75.14 35.22
N ASN A 235 10.81 -74.03 34.95
CA ASN A 235 12.17 -73.74 35.45
C ASN A 235 12.30 -73.62 36.98
#